data_AF-A0A9P9J726-F1
#
_entry.id   AF-A0A9P9J726-F1
#
_cell.length_a   1.000
_cell.length_b   1.000
_cell.length_c   1.000
_cell.angle_alpha   90.00
_cell.angle_beta   90.00
_cell.angle_gamma   90.00
#
_symmetry.space_group_name_H-M   'P 1'
#
loop_
_entity.id
_entity.type
_entity.pdbx_description
1 polymer ?
#
loop_
_entity_poly.entity_id
_entity_poly.type
_entity_poly.pdbx_seq_one_letter_code
_entity_poly.pdbx_strand_id
1 'polypeptide(L)'
;GVFVSFGVFQAYYVTALECSSSDISWIGSFEVFLLFFVGSIGGVLTDAGYIRSTVATDGILIVLGTFTTSASTTYWQVFLAQGVCTGLGSGLIFTPCL
;
A
#
# COMPACT_ATOMS: atom_id res chain seq x y z
N GLY A 1 7.78 -6.86 -4.77
CA GLY A 1 7.97 -7.79 -3.63
C GLY A 1 6.66 -8.00 -2.90
N VAL A 2 6.22 -7.01 -2.13
CA VAL A 2 5.01 -7.06 -1.28
C VAL A 2 3.73 -7.40 -2.06
N PHE A 3 3.51 -6.79 -3.24
CA PHE A 3 2.34 -7.07 -4.09
C PHE A 3 2.21 -8.54 -4.54
N VAL A 4 3.34 -9.18 -4.85
CA VAL A 4 3.35 -10.59 -5.30
C VAL A 4 3.15 -11.53 -4.10
N SER A 5 3.68 -11.16 -2.93
CA SER A 5 3.44 -11.87 -1.68
C SER A 5 2.01 -11.71 -1.16
N PHE A 6 1.26 -10.70 -1.61
CA PHE A 6 -0.14 -10.48 -1.20
C PHE A 6 -1.06 -11.66 -1.55
N GLY A 7 -0.82 -12.35 -2.66
CA GLY A 7 -1.58 -13.56 -3.01
C GLY A 7 -1.39 -14.70 -2.00
N VAL A 8 -0.21 -14.79 -1.37
CA VAL A 8 0.07 -15.76 -0.30
C VAL A 8 -0.58 -15.32 1.01
N PHE A 9 -0.54 -14.02 1.31
CA PHE A 9 -1.24 -13.46 2.48
C PHE A 9 -2.76 -13.58 2.36
N GLN A 10 -3.33 -13.48 1.15
CA GLN A 10 -4.76 -13.64 0.94
C GLN A 10 -5.24 -15.03 1.39
N ALA A 11 -4.56 -16.10 0.99
CA ALA A 11 -4.90 -17.44 1.43
C ALA A 11 -4.74 -17.60 2.96
N TYR A 12 -3.71 -16.99 3.54
CA TYR A 12 -3.47 -17.02 4.99
C TYR A 12 -4.57 -16.27 5.78
N TYR A 13 -4.99 -15.09 5.30
CA TYR A 13 -6.01 -14.27 5.95
C TYR A 13 -7.42 -14.83 5.80
N VAL A 14 -7.77 -15.50 4.69
CA VAL A 14 -9.05 -16.24 4.59
C VAL A 14 -9.16 -17.28 5.70
N THR A 15 -8.05 -17.93 6.02
CA THR A 15 -8.00 -18.99 7.04
C THR A 15 -7.91 -18.42 8.46
N ALA A 16 -7.22 -17.29 8.65
CA ALA A 16 -6.99 -16.71 9.98
C ALA A 16 -8.09 -15.74 10.46
N LEU A 17 -8.79 -15.05 9.56
CA LEU A 17 -9.84 -14.07 9.86
C LEU A 17 -11.25 -14.56 9.53
N GLU A 18 -11.40 -15.75 8.92
CA GLU A 18 -12.68 -16.30 8.43
C GLU A 18 -13.47 -15.33 7.52
N CYS A 19 -12.79 -14.37 6.89
CA CYS A 19 -13.39 -13.41 5.97
C CYS A 19 -13.51 -13.99 4.56
N SER A 20 -14.47 -13.47 3.79
CA SER A 20 -14.64 -13.86 2.39
C SER A 20 -13.42 -13.47 1.56
N SER A 21 -12.98 -14.35 0.67
CA SER A 21 -11.90 -14.08 -0.29
C SER A 21 -12.14 -12.81 -1.13
N SER A 22 -13.39 -12.41 -1.32
CA SER A 22 -13.76 -11.15 -1.99
C SER A 22 -13.40 -9.91 -1.18
N ASP A 23 -13.51 -9.96 0.16
CA ASP A 23 -13.15 -8.81 1.00
C ASP A 23 -11.64 -8.59 0.93
N ILE A 24 -10.84 -9.65 1.00
CA ILE A 24 -9.39 -9.52 0.95
C ILE A 24 -8.90 -9.01 -0.43
N SER A 25 -9.58 -9.34 -1.53
CA SER A 25 -9.21 -8.82 -2.85
C SER A 25 -9.48 -7.31 -2.99
N TRP A 26 -10.41 -6.76 -2.22
CA TRP A 26 -10.66 -5.31 -2.18
C TRP A 26 -9.46 -4.53 -1.64
N ILE A 27 -8.71 -5.08 -0.67
CA ILE A 27 -7.48 -4.46 -0.15
C ILE A 27 -6.48 -4.26 -1.29
N GLY A 28 -6.14 -5.34 -2.01
CA GLY A 28 -5.17 -5.28 -3.11
C GLY A 28 -5.66 -4.42 -4.28
N SER A 29 -6.96 -4.44 -4.57
CA SER A 29 -7.55 -3.58 -5.61
C SER A 29 -7.44 -2.09 -5.26
N PHE A 30 -7.69 -1.73 -3.99
CA PHE A 30 -7.53 -0.35 -3.50
C PHE A 30 -6.07 0.09 -3.48
N GLU A 31 -5.17 -0.82 -3.13
CA GLU A 31 -3.73 -0.58 -3.14
C GLU A 31 -3.25 -0.20 -4.55
N VAL A 32 -3.66 -0.97 -5.56
CA VAL A 32 -3.33 -0.69 -6.97
C VAL A 32 -3.99 0.59 -7.46
N PHE A 33 -5.25 0.84 -7.10
CA PHE A 33 -5.94 2.09 -7.42
C PHE A 33 -5.20 3.31 -6.87
N LEU A 34 -4.83 3.29 -5.59
CA LEU A 34 -4.07 4.36 -4.97
C LEU A 34 -2.68 4.50 -5.58
N LEU A 35 -2.02 3.40 -5.92
CA LEU A 35 -0.71 3.43 -6.56
C LEU A 35 -0.75 4.23 -7.87
N PHE A 36 -1.74 3.99 -8.74
CA PHE A 36 -1.88 4.74 -9.99
C PHE A 36 -2.36 6.19 -9.77
N PHE A 37 -3.31 6.39 -8.86
CA PHE A 37 -3.85 7.72 -8.57
C PHE A 37 -2.78 8.64 -7.98
N VAL A 38 -2.08 8.15 -6.96
CA VAL A 38 -1.02 8.87 -6.26
C VAL A 38 0.23 8.95 -7.12
N GLY A 39 0.55 7.95 -7.95
CA GLY A 39 1.65 8.02 -8.91
C GLY A 39 1.45 9.08 -9.99
N SER A 40 0.20 9.35 -10.38
CA SER A 40 -0.13 10.46 -11.29
C SER A 40 0.19 11.82 -10.63
N ILE A 41 -0.12 11.97 -9.33
CA ILE A 41 0.18 13.19 -8.56
C ILE A 41 1.69 13.28 -8.26
N GLY A 42 2.31 12.15 -7.90
CA GLY A 42 3.73 12.01 -7.61
C GLY A 42 4.59 12.39 -8.81
N GLY A 43 4.12 12.16 -10.04
CA GLY A 43 4.79 12.61 -11.26
C GLY A 43 4.88 14.11 -11.39
N VAL A 44 3.78 14.81 -11.14
CA VAL A 44 3.76 16.28 -11.14
C VAL A 44 4.70 16.83 -10.07
N LEU A 45 4.71 16.21 -8.88
CA LEU A 45 5.60 16.60 -7.79
C LEU A 45 7.10 16.35 -8.10
N THR A 46 7.37 15.25 -8.81
CA THR A 46 8.71 14.85 -9.26
C THR A 46 9.22 15.80 -10.33
N ASP A 47 8.39 16.15 -11.32
CA ASP A 47 8.68 17.16 -12.35
C ASP A 47 8.93 18.54 -11.74
N ALA A 48 8.28 18.86 -10.61
CA ALA A 48 8.53 20.09 -9.85
C ALA A 48 9.84 20.07 -9.01
N GLY A 49 10.61 18.97 -9.05
CA GLY A 49 11.91 18.85 -8.38
C GLY A 49 11.87 18.30 -6.94
N TYR A 50 10.71 17.87 -6.44
CA TYR A 50 10.53 17.44 -5.04
C TYR A 50 10.87 15.96 -4.76
N ILE A 51 11.71 15.33 -5.59
CA ILE A 51 12.10 13.91 -5.51
C ILE A 51 12.48 13.48 -4.09
N ARG A 52 13.27 14.29 -3.39
CA ARG A 52 13.80 13.96 -2.06
C ARG A 52 12.72 13.94 -0.98
N SER A 53 11.71 14.81 -1.09
CA SER A 53 10.59 14.88 -0.13
C SER A 53 9.64 13.71 -0.34
N THR A 54 9.41 13.34 -1.60
CA THR A 54 8.59 12.21 -2.02
C THR A 54 9.14 10.89 -1.46
N VAL A 55 10.45 10.64 -1.62
CA VAL A 55 11.12 9.42 -1.10
C VAL A 55 11.13 9.37 0.43
N ALA A 56 11.35 10.50 1.11
CA ALA A 56 11.28 10.55 2.57
C ALA A 56 9.87 10.25 3.09
N THR A 57 8.84 10.74 2.39
CA THR A 57 7.44 10.53 2.74
C THR A 57 7.04 9.07 2.56
N ASP A 58 7.48 8.43 1.48
CA ASP A 58 7.28 6.99 1.25
C ASP A 58 7.86 6.14 2.38
N GLY A 59 9.13 6.37 2.74
CA GLY A 59 9.78 5.57 3.78
C GLY A 59 9.06 5.65 5.13
N ILE A 60 8.53 6.83 5.47
CA ILE A 60 7.73 7.01 6.69
C ILE A 60 6.39 6.27 6.58
N LEU A 61 5.69 6.38 5.43
CA LEU A 61 4.42 5.72 5.20
C LEU A 61 4.54 4.19 5.22
N ILE A 62 5.58 3.63 4.61
CA ILE A 62 5.84 2.19 4.58
C ILE A 62 6.16 1.67 5.98
N VAL A 63 6.99 2.38 6.75
CA VAL A 63 7.31 1.97 8.13
C VAL A 63 6.05 2.01 9.00
N LEU A 64 5.24 3.07 8.90
CA LEU A 64 3.96 3.18 9.60
C LEU A 64 2.98 2.10 9.19
N GLY A 65 2.83 1.85 7.88
CA GLY A 65 1.95 0.82 7.34
C GLY A 65 2.37 -0.58 7.83
N THR A 66 3.67 -0.88 7.80
CA THR A 66 4.20 -2.18 8.23
C THR A 66 4.05 -2.39 9.74
N PHE A 67 4.36 -1.38 10.57
CA PHE A 67 4.19 -1.45 12.02
C PHE A 67 2.71 -1.60 12.41
N THR A 68 1.82 -0.85 11.75
CA THR A 68 0.38 -0.92 12.02
C THR A 68 -0.21 -2.25 11.56
N THR A 69 0.29 -2.80 10.45
CA THR A 69 -0.08 -4.14 9.97
C THR A 69 0.41 -5.25 10.90
N SER A 70 1.56 -5.07 11.55
CA SER A 70 2.06 -6.06 12.54
C SER A 70 1.22 -6.11 13.81
N ALA A 71 0.53 -5.02 14.16
CA ALA A 71 -0.29 -4.93 15.37
C ALA A 71 -1.79 -5.15 15.10
N SER A 72 -2.18 -5.29 13.83
CA SER A 72 -3.58 -5.40 13.46
C SER A 72 -4.09 -6.84 13.54
N THR A 73 -5.26 -6.99 14.17
CA THR A 73 -5.95 -8.28 14.34
C THR A 73 -7.29 -8.33 13.60
N THR A 74 -7.68 -7.23 12.96
CA THR A 74 -8.97 -7.08 12.26
C THR A 74 -8.77 -6.64 10.81
N TYR A 75 -9.66 -7.14 9.93
CA TYR A 75 -9.65 -6.85 8.49
C TYR A 75 -9.54 -5.36 8.17
N TRP A 76 -10.32 -4.51 8.84
CA TRP A 76 -10.31 -3.06 8.61
C TRP A 76 -8.97 -2.39 8.90
N GLN A 77 -8.26 -2.86 9.92
CA GLN A 77 -6.96 -2.31 10.28
C GLN A 77 -5.90 -2.70 9.25
N VAL A 78 -5.95 -3.93 8.75
CA VAL A 78 -5.09 -4.40 7.64
C VAL A 78 -5.42 -3.65 6.36
N PHE A 79 -6.69 -3.41 6.05
CA PHE A 79 -7.12 -2.62 4.89
C PHE A 79 -6.55 -1.20 4.91
N LEU A 80 -6.61 -0.52 6.06
CA LEU A 80 -6.07 0.84 6.20
C LEU A 80 -4.54 0.86 6.14
N ALA A 81 -3.89 -0.06 6.86
CA ALA A 81 -2.44 -0.08 6.98
C ALA A 81 -1.76 -0.57 5.70
N GLN A 82 -2.33 -1.57 5.03
CA GLN A 82 -1.75 -2.11 3.82
C GLN A 82 -2.32 -1.41 2.57
N GLY A 83 -3.63 -1.46 2.37
CA GLY A 83 -4.26 -0.88 1.17
C GLY A 83 -4.03 0.62 1.04
N VAL A 84 -4.26 1.38 2.13
CA VAL A 84 -4.16 2.84 2.10
C VAL A 84 -2.72 3.33 2.33
N CYS A 85 -2.06 2.95 3.42
CA CYS A 85 -0.69 3.45 3.69
C CYS A 85 0.34 2.90 2.70
N THR A 86 0.28 1.62 2.31
CA THR A 86 1.26 1.06 1.36
C THR A 86 0.97 1.50 -0.07
N GLY A 87 -0.30 1.64 -0.45
CA GLY A 87 -0.72 2.18 -1.75
C GLY A 87 -0.32 3.65 -1.94
N LEU A 88 -0.50 4.49 -0.91
CA LEU A 88 -0.07 5.90 -0.93
C LEU A 88 1.46 6.05 -1.01
N GLY A 89 2.22 5.28 -0.23
CA GLY A 89 3.69 5.32 -0.27
C GLY A 89 4.24 4.88 -1.62
N SER A 90 3.80 3.69 -2.08
CA SER A 90 4.30 3.09 -3.33
C SER A 90 3.97 3.94 -4.57
N GLY A 91 2.82 4.63 -4.59
CA GLY A 91 2.46 5.53 -5.68
C GLY A 91 3.42 6.71 -5.80
N LEU A 92 3.88 7.29 -4.69
CA LEU A 92 4.83 8.42 -4.67
C LEU A 92 6.21 8.03 -5.23
N ILE A 93 6.68 6.80 -4.99
CA ILE A 93 7.97 6.30 -5.51
C ILE A 93 7.90 5.83 -6.97
N PHE A 94 6.72 5.42 -7.44
CA PHE A 94 6.59 4.83 -8.79
C PHE A 94 7.02 5.81 -9.89
N THR A 95 6.86 7.12 -9.69
CA THR A 95 7.11 8.11 -10.73
C THR A 95 8.57 8.53 -10.93
N PRO A 96 9.42 8.72 -9.90
CA PRO A 96 10.86 8.96 -10.12
C PRO A 96 11.64 7.72 -10.58
N CYS A 97 11.07 6.52 -10.48
CA CYS A 97 11.74 5.26 -10.84
C CYS A 97 11.43 4.78 -12.27
N LEU A 98 10.51 5.42 -12.98
CA LEU A 98 10.21 5.19 -14.40
C LEU A 98 10.97 6.18 -15.29
#